data_AF-A0A1C7LSG1-F1
#
_entry.id   AF-A0A1C7LSG1-F1
#
_cell.length_a   1.000
_cell.length_b   1.000
_cell.length_c   1.000
_cell.angle_alpha   90.00
_cell.angle_beta   90.00
_cell.angle_gamma   90.00
#
_symmetry.space_group_name_H-M   'P 1'
#
loop_
_entity.id
_entity.type
_entity.pdbx_description
1 polymer ?
#
loop_
_entity_poly.entity_id
_entity_poly.type
_entity_poly.pdbx_seq_one_letter_code
_entity_poly.pdbx_strand_id
1 'polypeptide(L)'
;MSPSSSPSPSLYAPSKSQGHSQKRAIAEVISETFPPFNHRTVVVEPFDNEAKRDADFTEKLNVMLLELLLDFHAWSTSRPTHESDQTADTLEKDIKAVIEMEKEQGMFSPPTSVPTSLVGTRIFLAFSLLASLDLCLEDADYFLKRKNRQRLNDFVTRIKLALAALTGLTA
;
A
#
# COMPACT_ATOMS: atom_id res chain seq x y z
N MET A 1 9.03 2.64 22.79
CA MET A 1 9.02 3.52 23.98
C MET A 1 8.59 4.90 23.55
N SER A 2 7.31 5.22 23.70
CA SER A 2 6.78 6.58 23.55
C SER A 2 5.84 6.86 24.73
N PRO A 3 5.81 8.10 25.23
CA PRO A 3 5.28 8.40 26.55
C PRO A 3 3.76 8.57 26.53
N SER A 4 3.11 7.97 27.52
CA SER A 4 1.74 8.28 27.92
C SER A 4 1.63 9.77 28.29
N SER A 5 0.85 10.51 27.50
CA SER A 5 0.55 11.93 27.74
C SER A 5 -0.87 12.04 28.26
N SER A 6 -1.06 11.70 29.54
CA SER A 6 -2.29 12.01 30.26
C SER A 6 -2.40 13.53 30.44
N PRO A 7 -3.48 14.19 29.99
CA PRO A 7 -3.71 15.58 30.34
C PRO A 7 -4.24 15.61 31.78
N SER A 8 -3.39 15.99 32.72
CA SER A 8 -3.83 16.37 34.06
C SER A 8 -4.71 17.63 33.96
N PRO A 9 -5.91 17.67 34.58
CA PRO A 9 -6.63 18.92 34.74
C PRO A 9 -5.91 19.76 35.81
N SER A 10 -4.94 20.55 35.35
CA SER A 10 -4.37 21.67 36.10
C SER A 10 -5.39 22.81 36.07
N LEU A 11 -6.17 22.94 37.14
CA LEU A 11 -7.00 24.13 37.34
C LEU A 11 -7.18 24.44 38.82
N TYR A 12 -6.08 24.47 39.57
CA TYR A 12 -6.02 25.27 40.80
C TYR A 12 -4.63 25.89 40.93
N ALA A 13 -4.55 27.18 40.61
CA ALA A 13 -3.44 28.03 41.00
C ALA A 13 -3.33 28.02 42.54
N PRO A 14 -2.15 27.78 43.12
CA PRO A 14 -1.98 27.90 44.57
C PRO A 14 -1.91 29.38 44.91
N SER A 15 -3.03 29.95 45.35
CA SER A 15 -3.03 31.21 46.08
C SER A 15 -2.23 31.01 47.37
N LYS A 16 -1.06 31.64 47.43
CA LYS A 16 -0.29 31.78 48.66
C LYS A 16 -1.16 32.49 49.70
N SER A 17 -1.60 31.77 50.73
CA SER A 17 -1.99 32.38 51.99
C SER A 17 -1.43 31.57 53.15
N GLN A 18 -0.78 32.33 54.02
CA GLN A 18 -0.03 31.99 55.22
C GLN A 18 -0.73 31.01 56.16
N GLY A 19 0.12 30.35 56.94
CA GLY A 19 -0.24 29.22 57.77
C GLY A 19 -1.17 29.52 58.93
N HIS A 20 -1.96 28.51 59.26
CA HIS A 20 -2.35 28.16 60.62
C HIS A 20 -2.68 26.67 60.61
N SER A 21 -1.81 25.85 61.20
CA SER A 21 -2.11 24.47 61.58
C SER A 21 -3.04 24.47 62.81
N GLN A 22 -4.19 25.15 62.69
CA GLN A 22 -5.31 24.90 63.57
C GLN A 22 -5.95 23.61 63.08
N LYS A 23 -5.90 22.57 63.91
CA LYS A 23 -6.65 21.33 63.67
C LYS A 23 -8.11 21.71 63.52
N ARG A 24 -8.58 21.83 62.27
CA ARG A 24 -9.97 22.08 61.92
C ARG A 24 -10.79 21.07 62.71
N ALA A 25 -11.71 21.56 63.56
CA ALA A 25 -12.42 20.69 64.48
C ALA A 25 -13.13 19.60 63.67
N ILE A 26 -13.03 18.34 64.10
CA ILE A 26 -13.56 17.20 63.34
C ILE A 26 -15.05 17.42 62.99
N ALA A 27 -15.80 18.10 63.88
CA ALA A 27 -17.18 18.49 63.66
C ALA A 27 -17.38 19.41 62.43
N GLU A 28 -16.45 20.33 62.18
CA GLU A 28 -16.50 21.27 61.05
C GLU A 28 -16.29 20.56 59.71
N VAL A 29 -15.38 19.58 59.67
CA VAL A 29 -15.12 18.74 58.48
C VAL A 29 -16.30 17.81 58.18
N ILE A 30 -16.94 17.26 59.20
CA ILE A 30 -18.10 16.38 59.01
C ILE A 30 -19.36 17.18 58.61
N SER A 31 -19.43 18.46 59.00
CA SER A 31 -20.52 19.35 58.61
C SER A 31 -20.38 19.94 57.19
N GLU A 32 -19.19 19.86 56.58
CA GLU A 32 -19.02 20.25 55.18
C GLU A 32 -19.88 19.34 54.29
N THR A 33 -20.84 19.94 53.59
CA THR A 33 -21.68 19.22 52.64
C THR A 33 -20.87 18.97 51.38
N PHE A 34 -20.75 17.69 51.00
CA PHE A 34 -20.06 17.33 49.77
C PHE A 34 -20.75 17.96 48.56
N PRO A 35 -19.98 18.48 47.58
CA PRO A 35 -20.57 18.93 46.33
C PRO A 35 -21.31 17.77 45.68
N PRO A 36 -22.49 18.03 45.08
CA PRO A 36 -23.27 16.97 44.43
C PRO A 36 -22.47 16.36 43.28
N PHE A 37 -22.34 15.03 43.28
CA PHE A 37 -21.62 14.30 42.24
C PHE A 37 -22.45 14.21 40.96
N ASN A 38 -21.95 14.81 39.89
CA ASN A 38 -22.56 14.67 38.57
C ASN A 38 -21.98 13.45 37.82
N HIS A 39 -22.61 12.30 38.01
CA HIS A 39 -22.20 11.04 37.37
C HIS A 39 -22.25 11.09 35.84
N ARG A 40 -23.12 11.93 35.27
CA ARG A 40 -23.29 12.01 33.82
C ARG A 40 -22.06 12.58 33.13
N THR A 41 -21.54 13.70 33.63
CA THR A 41 -20.38 14.36 33.04
C THR A 41 -19.07 13.67 33.40
N VAL A 42 -18.99 13.06 34.59
CA VAL A 42 -17.74 12.45 35.08
C VAL A 42 -17.55 11.01 34.59
N VAL A 43 -18.64 10.27 34.37
CA VAL A 43 -18.57 8.84 34.03
C VAL A 43 -19.19 8.58 32.67
N VAL A 44 -20.46 8.93 32.47
CA VAL A 44 -21.22 8.50 31.28
C VAL A 44 -20.71 9.14 30.00
N GLU A 45 -20.56 10.47 29.98
CA GLU A 45 -20.11 11.21 28.80
C GLU A 45 -18.74 10.77 28.26
N PRO A 46 -17.70 10.55 29.08
CA PRO A 46 -16.44 9.98 28.60
C PRO A 46 -16.60 8.64 27.87
N PHE A 47 -17.44 7.73 28.36
CA PHE A 47 -17.68 6.44 27.70
C PHE A 47 -18.46 6.60 26.40
N ASP A 48 -19.49 7.44 26.38
CA ASP A 48 -20.26 7.71 25.16
C ASP A 48 -19.37 8.36 24.09
N ASN A 49 -18.49 9.27 24.51
CA ASN A 49 -17.50 9.90 23.63
C ASN A 49 -16.48 8.87 23.11
N GLU A 50 -16.00 7.95 23.96
CA GLU A 50 -15.09 6.88 23.53
C GLU A 50 -15.74 5.97 22.49
N ALA A 51 -16.96 5.50 22.78
CA ALA A 51 -17.71 4.63 21.87
C ALA A 51 -17.94 5.30 20.51
N LYS A 52 -18.19 6.62 20.50
CA LYS A 52 -18.30 7.39 19.27
C LYS A 52 -16.97 7.45 18.51
N ARG A 53 -15.86 7.73 19.20
CA ARG A 53 -14.53 7.76 18.55
C ARG A 53 -14.16 6.41 17.93
N ASP A 54 -14.48 5.31 18.60
CA ASP A 54 -14.22 3.96 18.10
C ASP A 54 -15.05 3.63 16.86
N ALA A 55 -16.32 4.06 16.82
CA ALA A 55 -17.16 3.91 15.65
C ALA A 55 -16.60 4.71 14.46
N ASP A 56 -16.27 5.99 14.67
CA ASP A 56 -15.70 6.88 13.65
C ASP A 56 -14.35 6.33 13.13
N PHE A 57 -13.52 5.79 14.03
CA PHE A 57 -12.24 5.18 13.68
C PHE A 57 -12.43 3.93 12.80
N THR A 58 -13.36 3.05 13.18
CA THR A 58 -13.65 1.81 12.45
C THR A 58 -14.17 2.12 11.05
N GLU A 59 -15.08 3.09 10.93
CA GLU A 59 -15.58 3.54 9.63
C GLU A 59 -14.44 4.06 8.75
N LYS A 60 -13.61 4.96 9.29
CA LYS A 60 -12.47 5.53 8.56
C LYS A 60 -11.47 4.46 8.12
N LEU A 61 -11.18 3.49 8.98
CA LEU A 61 -10.29 2.37 8.66
C LEU A 61 -10.85 1.55 7.49
N ASN A 62 -12.14 1.23 7.51
CA ASN A 62 -12.79 0.47 6.44
C ASN A 62 -12.75 1.22 5.10
N VAL A 63 -12.99 2.54 5.11
CA VAL A 63 -12.89 3.38 3.91
C VAL A 63 -11.46 3.34 3.36
N MET A 64 -10.45 3.60 4.21
CA MET A 64 -9.04 3.59 3.79
C MET A 64 -8.62 2.24 3.24
N LEU A 65 -9.07 1.13 3.85
CA LEU A 65 -8.75 -0.21 3.38
C LEU A 65 -9.40 -0.50 2.01
N LEU A 66 -10.63 -0.07 1.81
CA LEU A 66 -11.35 -0.29 0.57
C LEU A 66 -10.75 0.51 -0.59
N GLU A 67 -10.47 1.80 -0.39
CA GLU A 67 -9.79 2.66 -1.39
C GLU A 67 -8.48 2.04 -1.84
N LEU A 68 -7.68 1.59 -0.88
CA LEU A 68 -6.41 0.95 -1.13
C LEU A 68 -6.53 -0.34 -1.95
N LEU A 69 -7.51 -1.18 -1.63
CA LEU A 69 -7.76 -2.43 -2.36
C LEU A 69 -8.20 -2.14 -3.80
N LEU A 70 -9.04 -1.11 -3.99
CA LEU A 70 -9.49 -0.69 -5.32
C LEU A 70 -8.33 -0.14 -6.16
N ASP A 71 -7.49 0.72 -5.60
CA ASP A 71 -6.31 1.26 -6.28
C ASP A 71 -5.35 0.13 -6.69
N PHE A 72 -5.12 -0.82 -5.79
CA PHE A 72 -4.28 -1.98 -6.08
C PHE A 72 -4.88 -2.88 -7.18
N HIS A 73 -6.20 -3.09 -7.15
CA HIS A 73 -6.90 -3.85 -8.20
C HIS A 73 -6.79 -3.13 -9.56
N ALA A 74 -7.07 -1.83 -9.61
CA ALA A 74 -6.95 -1.04 -10.82
C ALA A 74 -5.53 -1.11 -11.38
N TRP A 75 -4.51 -0.94 -10.53
CA TRP A 75 -3.11 -1.00 -10.95
C TRP A 75 -2.66 -2.39 -11.41
N SER A 76 -3.10 -3.45 -10.74
CA SER A 76 -2.73 -4.83 -11.09
C SER A 76 -3.44 -5.33 -12.36
N THR A 77 -4.63 -4.82 -12.66
CA THR A 77 -5.40 -5.19 -13.85
C THR A 77 -5.04 -4.37 -15.08
N SER A 78 -4.70 -3.09 -14.95
CA SER A 78 -4.30 -2.25 -16.08
C SER A 78 -2.90 -2.56 -16.63
N ARG A 79 -2.06 -3.18 -15.80
CA ARG A 79 -0.63 -3.34 -16.09
C ARG A 79 -0.28 -4.45 -17.08
N PRO A 80 -0.86 -5.66 -17.03
CA PRO A 80 -0.63 -6.68 -18.04
C PRO A 80 -0.94 -6.18 -19.46
N THR A 81 -2.00 -5.41 -19.62
CA THR A 81 -2.37 -4.81 -20.91
C THR A 81 -1.30 -3.82 -21.37
N HIS A 82 -0.90 -2.88 -20.53
CA HIS A 82 0.16 -1.91 -20.88
C HIS A 82 1.51 -2.58 -21.21
N GLU A 83 1.92 -3.59 -20.42
CA GLU A 83 3.17 -4.30 -20.65
C GLU A 83 3.13 -5.16 -21.93
N SER A 84 1.97 -5.76 -22.24
CA SER A 84 1.72 -6.45 -23.51
C SER A 84 1.79 -5.50 -24.70
N ASP A 85 1.09 -4.36 -24.63
CA ASP A 85 1.04 -3.37 -25.71
C ASP A 85 2.44 -2.81 -25.99
N GLN A 86 3.21 -2.48 -24.95
CA GLN A 86 4.60 -2.04 -25.09
C GLN A 86 5.49 -3.09 -25.77
N THR A 87 5.27 -4.37 -25.46
CA THR A 87 6.01 -5.48 -26.07
C THR A 87 5.62 -5.65 -27.54
N ALA A 88 4.33 -5.54 -27.85
CA ALA A 88 3.82 -5.59 -29.22
C ALA A 88 4.37 -4.43 -30.08
N ASP A 89 4.39 -3.21 -29.54
CA ASP A 89 4.96 -2.02 -30.22
C ASP A 89 6.44 -2.21 -30.53
N THR A 90 7.19 -2.79 -29.59
CA THR A 90 8.62 -3.09 -29.77
C THR A 90 8.81 -4.13 -30.87
N LEU A 91 8.01 -5.20 -30.85
CA LEU A 91 8.06 -6.25 -31.87
C LEU A 91 7.68 -5.71 -33.25
N GLU A 92 6.65 -4.86 -33.36
CA GLU A 92 6.25 -4.24 -34.62
C GLU A 92 7.38 -3.37 -35.19
N LYS A 93 8.07 -2.63 -34.33
CA LYS A 93 9.23 -1.82 -34.73
C LYS A 93 10.37 -2.70 -35.24
N ASP A 94 10.66 -3.80 -34.56
CA ASP A 94 11.72 -4.73 -34.97
C ASP A 94 11.37 -5.42 -36.30
N ILE A 95 10.12 -5.82 -36.50
CA ILE A 95 9.62 -6.36 -37.79
C ILE A 95 9.82 -5.34 -38.90
N LYS A 96 9.44 -4.07 -38.67
CA LYS A 96 9.64 -2.99 -39.66
C LYS A 96 11.13 -2.79 -39.98
N ALA A 97 11.99 -2.85 -38.98
CA ALA A 97 13.43 -2.73 -39.17
C ALA A 97 14.01 -3.88 -40.01
N VAL A 98 13.54 -5.11 -39.79
CA VAL A 98 13.94 -6.28 -40.60
C VAL A 98 13.46 -6.13 -42.05
N ILE A 99 12.22 -5.72 -42.27
CA ILE A 99 11.66 -5.53 -43.62
C ILE A 99 12.47 -4.50 -44.42
N GLU A 100 12.82 -3.35 -43.81
CA GLU A 100 13.66 -2.35 -44.50
C GLU A 100 15.07 -2.88 -44.77
N MET A 101 15.66 -3.65 -43.85
CA MET A 101 16.97 -4.27 -44.06
C MET A 101 16.96 -5.30 -45.21
N GLU A 102 15.92 -6.12 -45.32
CA GLU A 102 15.77 -7.09 -46.42
C GLU A 102 15.56 -6.41 -47.77
N LYS A 103 14.87 -5.26 -47.77
CA LYS A 103 14.68 -4.42 -48.95
C LYS A 103 16.00 -3.79 -49.43
N GLU A 104 16.86 -3.36 -48.52
CA GLU A 104 18.22 -2.87 -48.85
C GLU A 104 19.13 -3.98 -49.42
N GLN A 105 18.94 -5.23 -49.01
CA GLN A 105 19.70 -6.39 -49.50
C GLN A 105 19.22 -6.92 -50.87
N GLY A 106 18.19 -6.31 -51.47
CA GLY A 106 17.70 -6.68 -52.81
C GLY A 106 16.97 -8.02 -52.88
N MET A 107 16.52 -8.59 -51.76
CA MET A 107 15.88 -9.91 -51.69
C MET A 107 14.35 -9.90 -51.88
N PHE A 108 13.69 -8.74 -51.96
CA PHE A 108 12.26 -8.65 -52.26
C PHE A 108 11.98 -8.81 -53.76
N SER A 109 11.88 -10.05 -54.24
CA SER A 109 11.23 -10.37 -55.51
C SER A 109 9.81 -10.88 -55.25
N PRO A 110 8.79 -10.47 -56.04
CA PRO A 110 7.43 -11.00 -55.91
C PRO A 110 7.44 -12.52 -56.15
N PRO A 111 6.49 -13.29 -55.57
CA PRO A 111 6.53 -14.75 -55.58
C PRO A 111 6.44 -15.28 -57.01
N THR A 112 7.58 -15.56 -57.61
CA THR A 112 7.69 -16.17 -58.93
C THR A 112 8.43 -17.49 -58.73
N SER A 113 7.64 -18.57 -58.70
CA SER A 113 8.01 -19.99 -58.92
C SER A 113 9.42 -20.46 -58.48
N VAL A 114 9.43 -21.27 -57.40
CA VAL A 114 10.44 -22.21 -56.88
C VAL A 114 11.48 -22.81 -57.87
N PRO A 115 12.70 -23.14 -57.40
CA PRO A 115 12.93 -24.57 -57.10
C PRO A 115 13.63 -24.85 -55.76
N THR A 116 13.23 -26.00 -55.23
CA THR A 116 13.59 -26.69 -54.00
C THR A 116 15.07 -27.09 -53.93
N SER A 117 15.96 -26.23 -53.42
CA SER A 117 17.32 -26.67 -53.04
C SER A 117 18.04 -25.68 -52.11
N LEU A 118 17.44 -25.27 -50.99
CA LEU A 118 18.21 -24.69 -49.86
C LEU A 118 17.39 -24.60 -48.56
N VAL A 119 16.50 -25.56 -48.33
CA VAL A 119 15.52 -25.55 -47.21
C VAL A 119 16.17 -25.92 -45.85
N GLY A 120 17.40 -26.43 -45.84
CA GLY A 120 18.04 -26.99 -44.64
C GLY A 120 18.58 -25.97 -43.63
N THR A 121 19.07 -24.81 -44.05
CA THR A 121 19.86 -23.93 -43.16
C THR A 121 19.09 -22.74 -42.59
N ARG A 122 17.97 -22.34 -43.21
CA ARG A 122 17.16 -21.20 -42.74
C ARG A 122 16.10 -21.58 -41.70
N ILE A 123 15.59 -22.82 -41.73
CA ILE A 123 14.65 -23.33 -40.72
C ILE A 123 15.36 -23.48 -39.36
N PHE A 124 16.64 -23.84 -39.34
CA PHE A 124 17.43 -23.97 -38.10
C PHE A 124 17.62 -22.64 -37.37
N LEU A 125 17.82 -21.52 -38.08
CA LEU A 125 17.93 -20.20 -37.46
C LEU A 125 16.58 -19.71 -36.92
N ALA A 126 15.48 -19.97 -37.65
CA ALA A 126 14.14 -19.62 -37.18
C ALA A 126 13.72 -20.44 -35.95
N PHE A 127 14.02 -21.75 -35.90
CA PHE A 127 13.79 -22.57 -34.71
C PHE A 127 14.70 -22.19 -33.54
N SER A 128 15.97 -21.82 -33.80
CA SER A 128 16.87 -21.35 -32.74
C SER A 128 16.48 -19.97 -32.21
N LEU A 129 15.98 -19.06 -33.05
CA LEU A 129 15.43 -17.76 -32.62
C LEU A 129 14.11 -17.91 -31.88
N LEU A 130 13.21 -18.80 -32.31
CA LEU A 130 11.97 -19.13 -31.59
C LEU A 130 12.27 -19.74 -30.22
N ALA A 131 13.22 -20.67 -30.12
CA ALA A 131 13.64 -21.24 -28.83
C ALA A 131 14.34 -20.22 -27.93
N SER A 132 15.12 -19.28 -28.49
CA SER A 132 15.70 -18.16 -27.73
C SER A 132 14.64 -17.13 -27.28
N LEU A 133 13.60 -16.86 -28.09
CA LEU A 133 12.48 -16.02 -27.68
C LEU A 133 11.66 -16.68 -26.57
N ASP A 134 11.43 -18.00 -26.65
CA ASP A 134 10.66 -18.77 -25.65
C ASP A 134 11.38 -18.78 -24.29
N LEU A 135 12.71 -18.97 -24.27
CA LEU A 135 13.52 -18.83 -23.05
C LEU A 135 13.54 -17.38 -22.51
N CYS A 136 13.60 -16.37 -23.39
CA CYS A 136 13.57 -14.97 -22.98
C CYS A 136 12.19 -14.52 -22.46
N LEU A 137 11.09 -15.09 -22.96
CA LEU A 137 9.74 -14.82 -22.50
C LEU A 137 9.53 -15.39 -21.09
N GLU A 138 10.00 -16.61 -20.82
CA GLU A 138 9.93 -17.22 -19.48
C GLU A 138 10.79 -16.48 -18.45
N ASP A 139 11.99 -16.02 -18.82
CA ASP A 139 12.85 -15.25 -17.91
C ASP A 139 12.29 -13.85 -17.61
N ALA A 140 11.67 -13.19 -18.60
CA ALA A 140 11.03 -11.90 -18.42
C ALA A 140 9.80 -11.99 -17.51
N ASP A 141 8.98 -13.03 -17.70
CA ASP A 141 7.78 -13.26 -16.89
C ASP A 141 8.15 -13.65 -15.44
N TYR A 142 9.22 -14.45 -15.26
CA TYR A 142 9.77 -14.74 -13.93
C TYR A 142 10.33 -13.49 -13.25
N PHE A 143 11.07 -12.64 -13.96
CA PHE A 143 11.64 -11.41 -13.42
C PHE A 143 10.55 -10.40 -13.04
N LEU A 144 9.53 -10.25 -13.88
CA LEU A 144 8.38 -9.39 -13.65
C LEU A 144 7.56 -9.87 -12.44
N LYS A 145 7.29 -11.18 -12.36
CA LYS A 145 6.64 -11.83 -11.22
C LYS A 145 7.42 -11.61 -9.92
N ARG A 146 8.76 -11.72 -9.96
CA ARG A 146 9.61 -11.50 -8.78
C ARG A 146 9.62 -10.03 -8.34
N LYS A 147 9.67 -9.09 -9.29
CA LYS A 147 9.60 -7.65 -9.03
C LYS A 147 8.23 -7.23 -8.48
N ASN A 148 7.15 -7.81 -9.00
CA ASN A 148 5.80 -7.59 -8.50
C ASN A 148 5.62 -8.16 -7.08
N ARG A 149 6.18 -9.34 -6.81
CA ARG A 149 6.20 -9.92 -5.45
C ARG A 149 6.99 -9.07 -4.46
N GLN A 150 8.08 -8.44 -4.90
CA GLN A 150 8.88 -7.55 -4.06
C GLN A 150 8.10 -6.27 -3.72
N ARG A 151 7.46 -5.65 -4.71
CA ARG A 151 6.66 -4.43 -4.51
C ARG A 151 5.42 -4.70 -3.68
N LEU A 152 4.78 -5.85 -3.86
CA LEU A 152 3.67 -6.29 -3.01
C LEU A 152 4.12 -6.51 -1.57
N ASN A 153 5.28 -7.14 -1.34
CA ASN A 153 5.83 -7.28 0.01
C ASN A 153 6.14 -5.92 0.64
N ASP A 154 6.72 -5.00 -0.11
CA ASP A 154 7.04 -3.66 0.39
C ASP A 154 5.76 -2.90 0.78
N PHE A 155 4.73 -3.01 -0.07
CA PHE A 155 3.40 -2.47 0.20
C PHE A 155 2.75 -3.09 1.44
N VAL A 156 2.70 -4.42 1.53
CA VAL A 156 2.15 -5.14 2.68
C VAL A 156 2.92 -4.77 3.95
N THR A 157 4.23 -4.56 3.87
CA THR A 157 5.05 -4.14 5.01
C THR A 157 4.72 -2.72 5.45
N ARG A 158 4.53 -1.79 4.51
CA ARG A 158 4.09 -0.41 4.80
C ARG A 158 2.70 -0.38 5.42
N ILE A 159 1.78 -1.21 4.93
CA ILE A 159 0.43 -1.37 5.47
C ILE A 159 0.47 -1.93 6.89
N LYS A 160 1.24 -3.01 7.12
CA LYS A 160 1.46 -3.58 8.45
C LYS A 160 2.05 -2.55 9.42
N LEU A 161 3.01 -1.75 8.97
CA LEU A 161 3.63 -0.70 9.78
C LEU A 161 2.64 0.42 10.12
N ALA A 162 1.84 0.85 9.14
CA ALA A 162 0.79 1.85 9.34
C ALA A 162 -0.28 1.35 10.32
N LEU A 163 -0.74 0.10 10.16
CA LEU A 163 -1.69 -0.54 11.07
C LEU A 163 -1.12 -0.70 12.49
N ALA A 164 0.15 -1.10 12.63
CA ALA A 164 0.80 -1.21 13.94
C ALA A 164 0.93 0.17 14.63
N ALA A 165 1.28 1.21 13.88
CA ALA A 165 1.34 2.57 14.40
C ALA A 165 -0.05 3.10 14.81
N LEU A 166 -1.10 2.71 14.07
CA LEU A 166 -2.47 3.17 14.30
C LEU A 166 -3.16 2.45 15.46
N THR A 167 -2.85 1.17 15.67
CA THR A 167 -3.45 0.33 16.72
C THR A 167 -2.66 0.32 18.02
N GLY A 168 -1.47 0.94 18.06
CA GLY A 168 -0.59 0.92 19.22
C GLY A 168 -0.04 -0.48 19.56
N LEU A 169 -0.30 -1.50 18.73
CA LEU A 169 0.34 -2.82 18.82
C LEU A 169 1.80 -2.71 18.33
N THR A 170 2.66 -2.13 19.15
CA THR A 170 4.10 -2.31 19.00
C THR A 170 4.47 -3.64 19.68
N ALA A 171 4.94 -4.61 18.91
CA ALA A 171 5.61 -5.81 19.44
C ALA A 171 6.90 -5.44 20.20
#